data_AF-A0AA97FFQ3-F1
#
_entry.id   AF-A0AA97FFQ3-F1
#
_cell.length_a   1.000
_cell.length_b   1.000
_cell.length_c   1.000
_cell.angle_alpha   90.00
_cell.angle_beta   90.00
_cell.angle_gamma   90.00
#
_symmetry.space_group_name_H-M   'P 1'
#
loop_
_entity.id
_entity.type
_entity.pdbx_description
1 polymer ?
#
loop_
_entity_poly.entity_id
_entity_poly.type
_entity_poly.pdbx_seq_one_letter_code
_entity_poly.pdbx_strand_id
1 'polypeptide(L)'
;MSIYQKMIDEAMGAQRADVSVLKAKRGTDFKVKDGQAYVDAVNKMTAGEGQSKAVIDLHKYSVNAHFDTLTALTNFVKPEDDPYVEHYQTPVVLEILCEEDEGFKKSVDKFIEQIGKSEALIGLESARRYAGFYGPTCVVDFALIPGSTSNVVNQILTKTDIPQDHKKAILAAKSWGMNTSYGVGDVFAHDVEDGKTLSDAVSNEIKELKYIYESPVSAQADLMDSVNMDSFDVRKYMRDYRKEMEPYVKAAIDDGVHYANIVTVPAYCVGDIAHHIAQSTYNMCKDDMVMGIIEAVTDVIENSLRQNVDKFNSVNQVLSLATGSSAAAAEYILELDGFNGPSVVEFLTRRFHNFVQLYPTRGAAAELHNCDFMDMVYRGWNIMDRARKVKNGTSSPMRPNISGLPIDLIPVQTHDVIQNPQRYVYPACAITVRFAAMMSLADYPCLLTSEPVTATLMTNVVALDKNTAAAPVRACKNCASASCVDFRHEYCQYREAV
;
A
#
# COMPACT_ATOMS: atom_id res chain seq x y z
N MET A 1 16.39 21.84 13.63
CA MET A 1 15.35 20.79 13.76
C MET A 1 16.05 19.45 13.53
N SER A 2 15.87 18.46 14.40
CA SER A 2 16.47 17.13 14.18
C SER A 2 15.82 16.47 12.95
N ILE A 3 16.52 15.53 12.30
CA ILE A 3 15.97 14.77 11.18
C ILE A 3 14.70 14.00 11.58
N TYR A 4 14.65 13.48 12.81
CA TYR A 4 13.46 12.79 13.33
C TYR A 4 12.27 13.72 13.48
N GLN A 5 12.47 14.92 14.04
CA GLN A 5 11.40 15.92 14.17
C GLN A 5 10.86 16.32 12.81
N LYS A 6 11.74 16.54 11.82
CA LYS A 6 11.35 16.82 10.43
C LYS A 6 10.46 15.72 9.85
N MET A 7 10.91 14.47 9.95
CA MET A 7 10.19 13.30 9.43
C MET A 7 8.80 13.17 10.05
N ILE A 8 8.70 13.39 11.38
CA ILE A 8 7.42 13.33 12.11
C ILE A 8 6.49 14.47 11.67
N ASP A 9 7.00 15.69 11.55
CA ASP A 9 6.18 16.86 11.18
C ASP A 9 5.65 16.77 9.75
N GLU A 10 6.48 16.31 8.80
CA GLU A 10 6.04 16.09 7.42
C GLU A 10 5.00 14.97 7.33
N ALA A 11 5.27 13.81 7.93
CA ALA A 11 4.38 12.65 7.85
C ALA A 11 3.04 12.88 8.56
N MET A 12 3.07 13.46 9.76
CA MET A 12 1.82 13.82 10.46
C MET A 12 1.11 14.99 9.80
N GLY A 13 1.84 15.90 9.15
CA GLY A 13 1.25 16.97 8.36
C GLY A 13 0.39 16.45 7.21
N ALA A 14 0.88 15.43 6.49
CA ALA A 14 0.14 14.73 5.45
C ALA A 14 -1.14 14.06 6.02
N GLN A 15 -0.99 13.14 6.98
CA GLN A 15 -2.14 12.45 7.59
C GLN A 15 -3.20 13.40 8.15
N ARG A 16 -2.78 14.49 8.80
CA ARG A 16 -3.72 15.48 9.37
C ARG A 16 -4.45 16.26 8.29
N ALA A 17 -3.83 16.50 7.13
CA ALA A 17 -4.52 17.14 6.02
C ALA A 17 -5.71 16.28 5.57
N ASP A 18 -5.50 14.97 5.39
CA ASP A 18 -6.54 14.07 4.91
C ASP A 18 -7.65 13.90 5.95
N VAL A 19 -7.27 13.57 7.19
CA VAL A 19 -8.22 13.36 8.29
C VAL A 19 -9.07 14.61 8.53
N SER A 20 -8.50 15.81 8.40
CA SER A 20 -9.25 17.07 8.57
C SER A 20 -10.27 17.28 7.46
N VAL A 21 -9.90 16.99 6.20
CA VAL A 21 -10.81 17.09 5.05
C VAL A 21 -11.94 16.08 5.19
N LEU A 22 -11.62 14.82 5.50
CA LEU A 22 -12.59 13.75 5.70
C LEU A 22 -13.56 14.09 6.83
N LYS A 23 -13.06 14.56 7.97
CA LYS A 23 -13.92 14.94 9.10
C LYS A 23 -14.93 16.03 8.71
N ALA A 24 -14.45 17.03 7.96
CA ALA A 24 -15.25 18.18 7.57
C ALA A 24 -16.26 17.88 6.45
N LYS A 25 -15.93 16.95 5.54
CA LYS A 25 -16.68 16.70 4.30
C LYS A 25 -17.31 15.31 4.20
N ARG A 26 -17.11 14.42 5.17
CA ARG A 26 -17.79 13.11 5.22
C ARG A 26 -19.30 13.28 5.04
N GLY A 27 -19.87 12.47 4.16
CA GLY A 27 -21.29 12.56 3.78
C GLY A 27 -21.65 13.64 2.76
N THR A 28 -20.70 14.40 2.21
CA THR A 28 -20.94 15.28 1.05
C THR A 28 -20.44 14.66 -0.25
N ASP A 29 -20.62 15.37 -1.37
CA ASP A 29 -20.02 15.01 -2.64
C ASP A 29 -18.54 15.38 -2.65
N PHE A 30 -17.69 14.41 -3.01
CA PHE A 30 -16.27 14.60 -3.20
C PHE A 30 -15.97 15.52 -4.40
N LYS A 31 -14.87 16.27 -4.30
CA LYS A 31 -14.27 16.96 -5.45
C LYS A 31 -12.77 16.73 -5.47
N VAL A 32 -12.16 16.55 -6.64
CA VAL A 32 -10.69 16.37 -6.77
C VAL A 32 -9.91 17.46 -6.03
N LYS A 33 -10.42 18.71 -6.07
CA LYS A 33 -9.83 19.86 -5.36
C LYS A 33 -9.81 19.73 -3.84
N ASP A 34 -10.54 18.79 -3.26
CA ASP A 34 -10.50 18.52 -1.82
C ASP A 34 -9.13 17.98 -1.40
N GLY A 35 -8.36 17.39 -2.34
CA GLY A 35 -6.96 16.99 -2.14
C GLY A 35 -5.96 18.14 -1.97
N GLN A 36 -6.37 19.41 -2.16
CA GLN A 36 -5.47 20.56 -2.03
C GLN A 36 -4.77 20.63 -0.66
N ALA A 37 -5.46 20.24 0.42
CA ALA A 37 -4.88 20.26 1.76
C ALA A 37 -3.65 19.33 1.86
N TYR A 38 -3.71 18.17 1.21
CA TYR A 38 -2.60 17.22 1.11
C TYR A 38 -1.46 17.79 0.27
N VAL A 39 -1.78 18.34 -0.91
CA VAL A 39 -0.81 19.03 -1.79
C VAL A 39 -0.06 20.13 -1.02
N ASP A 40 -0.76 20.93 -0.23
CA ASP A 40 -0.18 22.00 0.58
C ASP A 40 0.71 21.46 1.71
N ALA A 41 0.39 20.29 2.28
CA ALA A 41 1.23 19.62 3.27
C ALA A 41 2.52 19.11 2.63
N VAL A 42 2.43 18.39 1.52
CA VAL A 42 3.56 17.86 0.74
C VAL A 42 4.46 18.98 0.23
N ASN A 43 3.89 20.11 -0.20
CA ASN A 43 4.66 21.24 -0.71
C ASN A 43 5.59 21.88 0.32
N LYS A 44 5.37 21.63 1.62
CA LYS A 44 6.25 22.07 2.71
C LYS A 44 7.47 21.17 2.90
N MET A 45 7.49 19.98 2.31
CA MET A 45 8.64 19.08 2.39
C MET A 45 9.88 19.75 1.79
N THR A 46 11.01 19.60 2.47
CA THR A 46 12.32 20.11 2.02
C THR A 46 13.39 19.08 2.27
N ALA A 47 14.51 19.13 1.53
CA ALA A 47 15.65 18.27 1.85
C ALA A 47 16.32 18.76 3.14
N GLY A 48 16.43 17.88 4.13
CA GLY A 48 17.23 18.09 5.32
C GLY A 48 18.72 17.80 5.09
N GLU A 49 19.51 17.90 6.16
CA GLU A 49 20.92 17.52 6.12
C GLU A 49 21.09 16.05 5.72
N GLY A 50 21.98 15.79 4.76
CA GLY A 50 22.26 14.44 4.23
C GLY A 50 21.18 13.87 3.30
N GLN A 51 20.07 14.57 3.08
CA GLN A 51 19.00 14.09 2.19
C GLN A 51 19.22 14.50 0.73
N SER A 52 18.95 13.58 -0.20
CA SER A 52 18.81 13.89 -1.62
C SER A 52 17.63 14.82 -1.86
N LYS A 53 17.91 15.98 -2.45
CA LYS A 53 16.86 16.87 -2.95
C LYS A 53 16.06 16.21 -4.06
N ALA A 54 16.71 15.47 -4.96
CA ALA A 54 16.04 14.82 -6.08
C ALA A 54 14.98 13.81 -5.60
N VAL A 55 15.23 13.06 -4.52
CA VAL A 55 14.23 12.16 -3.93
C VAL A 55 13.04 12.93 -3.36
N ILE A 56 13.27 14.02 -2.63
CA ILE A 56 12.18 14.85 -2.10
C ILE A 56 11.38 15.47 -3.24
N ASP A 57 12.06 15.95 -4.29
CA ASP A 57 11.43 16.52 -5.48
C ASP A 57 10.57 15.50 -6.22
N LEU A 58 11.02 14.24 -6.37
CA LEU A 58 10.21 13.17 -6.98
C LEU A 58 8.86 13.02 -6.28
N HIS A 59 8.83 13.04 -4.95
CA HIS A 59 7.58 12.99 -4.19
C HIS A 59 6.74 14.25 -4.44
N LYS A 60 7.31 15.43 -4.18
CA LYS A 60 6.57 16.69 -4.26
C LYS A 60 5.97 16.92 -5.63
N TYR A 61 6.78 16.79 -6.66
CA TYR A 61 6.33 17.08 -8.02
C TYR A 61 5.44 15.98 -8.58
N SER A 62 5.55 14.72 -8.11
CA SER A 62 4.56 13.70 -8.44
C SER A 62 3.17 14.07 -7.90
N VAL A 63 3.08 14.49 -6.64
CA VAL A 63 1.82 14.94 -6.02
C VAL A 63 1.22 16.14 -6.77
N ASN A 64 2.03 17.15 -7.11
CA ASN A 64 1.54 18.31 -7.86
C ASN A 64 1.12 17.91 -9.29
N ALA A 65 1.93 17.14 -10.01
CA ALA A 65 1.61 16.68 -11.36
C ALA A 65 0.32 15.84 -11.38
N HIS A 66 0.15 14.95 -10.40
CA HIS A 66 -1.08 14.17 -10.22
C HIS A 66 -2.28 15.07 -9.99
N PHE A 67 -2.21 15.97 -9.00
CA PHE A 67 -3.31 16.87 -8.64
C PHE A 67 -3.73 17.79 -9.78
N ASP A 68 -2.77 18.45 -10.43
CA ASP A 68 -3.01 19.42 -11.48
C ASP A 68 -3.59 18.73 -12.73
N THR A 69 -3.04 17.57 -13.10
CA THR A 69 -3.52 16.79 -14.24
C THR A 69 -4.94 16.29 -13.98
N LEU A 70 -5.22 15.71 -12.82
CA LEU A 70 -6.54 15.17 -12.51
C LEU A 70 -7.58 16.30 -12.41
N THR A 71 -7.24 17.41 -11.76
CA THR A 71 -8.12 18.60 -11.65
C THR A 71 -8.45 19.20 -13.02
N ALA A 72 -7.53 19.13 -13.98
CA ALA A 72 -7.76 19.60 -15.34
C ALA A 72 -8.65 18.65 -16.16
N LEU A 73 -8.74 17.38 -15.78
CA LEU A 73 -9.49 16.35 -16.50
C LEU A 73 -10.89 16.13 -15.94
N THR A 74 -11.02 16.19 -14.62
CA THR A 74 -12.28 15.94 -13.95
C THR A 74 -12.35 16.70 -12.63
N ASN A 75 -13.57 16.93 -12.15
CA ASN A 75 -13.80 17.43 -10.81
C ASN A 75 -14.24 16.32 -9.84
N PHE A 76 -14.47 15.10 -10.32
CA PHE A 76 -14.99 13.98 -9.55
C PHE A 76 -14.48 12.64 -10.11
N VAL A 77 -14.13 11.72 -9.22
CA VAL A 77 -13.84 10.33 -9.55
C VAL A 77 -14.89 9.47 -8.85
N LYS A 78 -15.54 8.57 -9.58
CA LYS A 78 -16.56 7.69 -9.01
C LYS A 78 -15.92 6.66 -8.08
N PRO A 79 -16.61 6.21 -7.02
CA PRO A 79 -16.07 5.20 -6.10
C PRO A 79 -15.54 3.94 -6.79
N GLU A 80 -16.14 3.54 -7.90
CA GLU A 80 -15.72 2.34 -8.63
C GLU A 80 -14.36 2.50 -9.33
N ASP A 81 -13.94 3.74 -9.59
CA ASP A 81 -12.68 4.05 -10.30
C ASP A 81 -11.55 4.44 -9.35
N ASP A 82 -11.86 4.85 -8.11
CA ASP A 82 -10.86 5.30 -7.15
C ASP A 82 -9.74 4.30 -6.81
N PRO A 83 -9.93 2.96 -6.86
CA PRO A 83 -8.85 2.02 -6.53
C PRO A 83 -7.72 2.02 -7.57
N TYR A 84 -7.95 2.56 -8.77
CA TYR A 84 -6.97 2.54 -9.85
C TYR A 84 -6.12 3.81 -9.93
N VAL A 85 -6.49 4.86 -9.18
CA VAL A 85 -5.95 6.23 -9.34
C VAL A 85 -4.45 6.34 -9.07
N GLU A 86 -3.90 5.45 -8.25
CA GLU A 86 -2.48 5.41 -7.87
C GLU A 86 -1.58 4.55 -8.79
N HIS A 87 -2.13 3.95 -9.85
CA HIS A 87 -1.39 2.99 -10.69
C HIS A 87 -0.84 3.56 -12.00
N TYR A 88 -0.97 4.87 -12.23
CA TYR A 88 -0.60 5.51 -13.50
C TYR A 88 0.84 6.03 -13.54
N GLN A 89 1.46 6.25 -12.40
CA GLN A 89 2.73 6.97 -12.31
C GLN A 89 3.91 6.11 -12.77
N THR A 90 4.01 4.88 -12.25
CA THR A 90 5.14 4.00 -12.57
C THR A 90 5.19 3.55 -14.02
N PRO A 91 4.07 3.25 -14.70
CA PRO A 91 4.12 3.01 -16.14
C PRO A 91 4.88 4.08 -16.91
N VAL A 92 4.58 5.35 -16.62
CA VAL A 92 5.23 6.52 -17.23
C VAL A 92 6.69 6.61 -16.84
N VAL A 93 7.00 6.49 -15.55
CA VAL A 93 8.39 6.60 -15.05
C VAL A 93 9.28 5.48 -15.61
N LEU A 94 8.74 4.26 -15.73
CA LEU A 94 9.46 3.11 -16.28
C LEU A 94 9.81 3.31 -17.76
N GLU A 95 8.90 3.89 -18.55
CA GLU A 95 9.20 4.26 -19.95
C GLU A 95 10.30 5.32 -20.03
N ILE A 96 10.24 6.37 -19.20
CA ILE A 96 11.30 7.40 -19.16
C ILE A 96 12.66 6.75 -18.84
N LEU A 97 12.74 5.88 -17.83
CA LEU A 97 14.00 5.19 -17.48
C LEU A 97 14.54 4.35 -18.65
N CYS A 98 13.66 3.67 -19.38
CA CYS A 98 14.02 2.90 -20.57
C CYS A 98 14.53 3.76 -21.74
N GLU A 99 14.00 4.99 -21.88
CA GLU A 99 14.43 5.93 -22.91
C GLU A 99 15.77 6.59 -22.56
N GLU A 100 16.01 6.88 -21.29
CA GLU A 100 17.22 7.55 -20.81
C GLU A 100 18.42 6.59 -20.63
N ASP A 101 18.19 5.30 -20.38
CA ASP A 101 19.24 4.29 -20.22
C ASP A 101 19.02 3.05 -21.12
N GLU A 102 19.79 2.99 -22.22
CA GLU A 102 19.77 1.87 -23.16
C GLU A 102 20.19 0.53 -22.51
N GLY A 103 21.07 0.56 -21.52
CA GLY A 103 21.49 -0.62 -20.76
C GLY A 103 20.38 -1.16 -19.86
N PHE A 104 19.62 -0.26 -19.23
CA PHE A 104 18.43 -0.63 -18.49
C PHE A 104 17.33 -1.17 -19.42
N LYS A 105 17.06 -0.51 -20.56
CA LYS A 105 16.13 -1.00 -21.57
C LYS A 105 16.45 -2.42 -22.04
N LYS A 106 17.71 -2.69 -22.38
CA LYS A 106 18.17 -4.06 -22.74
C LYS A 106 17.94 -5.08 -21.63
N SER A 107 17.99 -4.64 -20.37
CA SER A 107 17.74 -5.51 -19.22
C SER A 107 16.25 -5.81 -19.05
N VAL A 108 15.39 -4.81 -19.28
CA VAL A 108 13.93 -5.00 -19.34
C VAL A 108 13.56 -5.94 -20.49
N ASP A 109 14.14 -5.79 -21.68
CA ASP A 109 13.91 -6.68 -22.83
C ASP A 109 14.31 -8.13 -22.52
N LYS A 110 15.49 -8.34 -21.91
CA LYS A 110 15.91 -9.67 -21.45
C LYS A 110 14.97 -10.26 -20.41
N PHE A 111 14.43 -9.44 -19.52
CA PHE A 111 13.45 -9.89 -18.53
C PHE A 111 12.13 -10.31 -19.20
N ILE A 112 11.64 -9.53 -20.16
CA ILE A 112 10.47 -9.86 -20.98
C ILE A 112 10.66 -11.20 -21.73
N GLU A 113 11.84 -11.43 -22.31
CA GLU A 113 12.18 -12.74 -22.90
C GLU A 113 12.15 -13.87 -21.87
N GLN A 114 12.64 -13.61 -20.65
CA GLN A 114 12.66 -14.60 -19.58
C GLN A 114 11.25 -14.91 -19.05
N ILE A 115 10.32 -13.95 -19.04
CA ILE A 115 8.89 -14.20 -18.77
C ILE A 115 8.36 -15.22 -19.79
N GLY A 116 8.62 -15.02 -21.08
CA GLY A 116 8.20 -15.94 -22.14
C GLY A 116 8.75 -17.37 -22.01
N LYS A 117 9.88 -17.55 -21.31
CA LYS A 117 10.50 -18.86 -21.03
C LYS A 117 10.03 -19.48 -19.69
N SER A 118 9.20 -18.77 -18.93
CA SER A 118 8.81 -19.14 -17.56
C SER A 118 7.40 -19.76 -17.47
N GLU A 119 6.92 -20.38 -18.55
CA GLU A 119 5.57 -20.98 -18.65
C GLU A 119 5.24 -21.90 -17.47
N ALA A 120 6.14 -22.83 -17.12
CA ALA A 120 5.89 -23.77 -16.03
C ALA A 120 5.74 -23.07 -14.67
N LEU A 121 6.47 -21.99 -14.43
CA LEU A 121 6.36 -21.21 -13.20
C LEU A 121 5.06 -20.40 -13.19
N ILE A 122 4.79 -19.66 -14.26
CA ILE A 122 3.61 -18.80 -14.37
C ILE A 122 2.34 -19.64 -14.30
N GLY A 123 2.27 -20.76 -15.04
CA GLY A 123 1.14 -21.67 -14.98
C GLY A 123 0.92 -22.30 -13.60
N LEU A 124 1.98 -22.67 -12.88
CA LEU A 124 1.88 -23.19 -11.52
C LEU A 124 1.32 -22.13 -10.56
N GLU A 125 1.84 -20.91 -10.59
CA GLU A 125 1.44 -19.85 -9.67
C GLU A 125 0.02 -19.34 -9.98
N SER A 126 -0.35 -19.22 -11.25
CA SER A 126 -1.71 -18.90 -11.66
C SER A 126 -2.70 -19.98 -11.24
N ALA A 127 -2.38 -21.27 -11.42
CA ALA A 127 -3.24 -22.37 -10.98
C ALA A 127 -3.38 -22.41 -9.44
N ARG A 128 -2.30 -22.17 -8.69
CA ARG A 128 -2.35 -22.09 -7.22
C ARG A 128 -3.24 -20.95 -6.74
N ARG A 129 -3.12 -19.77 -7.35
CA ARG A 129 -3.96 -18.61 -7.01
C ARG A 129 -5.43 -18.87 -7.34
N TYR A 130 -5.71 -19.36 -8.54
CA TYR A 130 -7.06 -19.73 -8.98
C TYR A 130 -7.71 -20.73 -8.00
N ALA A 131 -6.99 -21.80 -7.63
CA ALA A 131 -7.46 -22.81 -6.68
C ALA A 131 -7.49 -22.36 -5.20
N GLY A 132 -7.16 -21.09 -4.91
CA GLY A 132 -7.20 -20.54 -3.56
C GLY A 132 -6.11 -21.06 -2.65
N PHE A 133 -5.04 -21.65 -3.20
CA PHE A 133 -3.99 -22.30 -2.46
C PHE A 133 -3.39 -21.37 -1.39
N TYR A 134 -3.10 -20.12 -1.75
CA TYR A 134 -2.48 -19.14 -0.87
C TYR A 134 -3.44 -18.43 0.11
N GLY A 135 -4.75 -18.64 -0.04
CA GLY A 135 -5.76 -17.81 0.65
C GLY A 135 -5.77 -16.38 0.07
N PRO A 136 -6.13 -15.37 0.89
CA PRO A 136 -6.05 -13.97 0.49
C PRO A 136 -4.63 -13.56 0.11
N THR A 137 -4.49 -12.86 -1.01
CA THR A 137 -3.22 -12.35 -1.51
C THR A 137 -3.38 -10.94 -2.06
N CYS A 138 -2.34 -10.13 -1.89
CA CYS A 138 -2.28 -8.78 -2.43
C CYS A 138 -1.77 -8.77 -3.89
N VAL A 139 -2.36 -7.92 -4.73
CA VAL A 139 -1.87 -7.64 -6.10
C VAL A 139 -0.63 -6.74 -6.08
N VAL A 140 -0.67 -5.73 -5.21
CA VAL A 140 0.46 -4.87 -4.83
C VAL A 140 0.95 -5.36 -3.48
N ASP A 141 2.22 -5.74 -3.38
CA ASP A 141 2.77 -6.19 -2.11
C ASP A 141 4.09 -5.48 -1.81
N PHE A 142 4.15 -4.92 -0.61
CA PHE A 142 5.32 -4.24 -0.10
C PHE A 142 6.46 -5.20 0.30
N ALA A 143 6.18 -6.50 0.35
CA ALA A 143 7.15 -7.58 0.56
C ALA A 143 6.97 -8.69 -0.50
N LEU A 144 7.58 -9.85 -0.26
CA LEU A 144 7.48 -11.02 -1.13
C LEU A 144 6.54 -12.08 -0.52
N ILE A 145 5.26 -11.74 -0.30
CA ILE A 145 4.23 -12.69 0.18
C ILE A 145 4.09 -13.86 -0.81
N PRO A 146 3.86 -15.10 -0.33
CA PRO A 146 3.43 -16.22 -1.16
C PRO A 146 2.32 -15.86 -2.17
N GLY A 147 2.55 -16.18 -3.45
CA GLY A 147 1.58 -15.97 -4.51
C GLY A 147 1.40 -14.52 -4.97
N SER A 148 2.02 -13.51 -4.35
CA SER A 148 1.91 -12.12 -4.84
C SER A 148 2.61 -11.93 -6.20
N THR A 149 2.20 -10.92 -6.98
CA THR A 149 2.83 -10.64 -8.28
C THR A 149 4.33 -10.37 -8.13
N SER A 150 4.73 -9.61 -7.10
CA SER A 150 6.15 -9.35 -6.78
C SER A 150 6.93 -10.64 -6.50
N ASN A 151 6.32 -11.63 -5.85
CA ASN A 151 6.94 -12.92 -5.60
C ASN A 151 7.23 -13.69 -6.91
N VAL A 152 6.25 -13.75 -7.81
CA VAL A 152 6.42 -14.39 -9.13
C VAL A 152 7.48 -13.66 -9.96
N VAL A 153 7.44 -12.33 -9.99
CA VAL A 153 8.45 -11.50 -10.67
C VAL A 153 9.85 -11.75 -10.12
N ASN A 154 10.02 -11.84 -8.80
CA ASN A 154 11.30 -12.17 -8.19
C ASN A 154 11.82 -13.54 -8.65
N GLN A 155 10.97 -14.57 -8.66
CA GLN A 155 11.34 -15.92 -9.11
C GLN A 155 11.79 -15.96 -10.59
N ILE A 156 11.23 -15.09 -11.44
CA ILE A 156 11.69 -14.94 -12.82
C ILE A 156 13.04 -14.19 -12.85
N LEU A 157 13.16 -13.08 -12.14
CA LEU A 157 14.38 -12.24 -12.09
C LEU A 157 15.61 -12.97 -11.54
N THR A 158 15.45 -13.88 -10.59
CA THR A 158 16.56 -14.71 -10.08
C THR A 158 17.21 -15.55 -11.21
N LYS A 159 16.45 -15.90 -12.24
CA LYS A 159 16.90 -16.66 -13.41
C LYS A 159 17.32 -15.79 -14.60
N THR A 160 17.08 -14.48 -14.55
CA THR A 160 17.43 -13.54 -15.62
C THR A 160 18.88 -13.10 -15.51
N ASP A 161 19.65 -13.19 -16.60
CA ASP A 161 21.05 -12.75 -16.65
C ASP A 161 21.16 -11.25 -17.03
N ILE A 162 21.01 -10.40 -16.01
CA ILE A 162 21.08 -8.92 -16.06
C ILE A 162 21.71 -8.36 -14.77
N PRO A 163 22.20 -7.10 -14.77
CA PRO A 163 22.78 -6.47 -13.57
C PRO A 163 21.83 -6.50 -12.37
N GLN A 164 22.38 -6.69 -11.16
CA GLN A 164 21.59 -6.82 -9.94
C GLN A 164 20.71 -5.59 -9.68
N ASP A 165 21.25 -4.38 -9.82
CA ASP A 165 20.46 -3.16 -9.57
C ASP A 165 19.31 -2.99 -10.58
N HIS A 166 19.47 -3.49 -11.80
CA HIS A 166 18.37 -3.54 -12.78
C HIS A 166 17.29 -4.55 -12.34
N LYS A 167 17.67 -5.71 -11.79
CA LYS A 167 16.69 -6.66 -11.22
C LYS A 167 15.89 -6.00 -10.09
N LYS A 168 16.58 -5.31 -9.18
CA LYS A 168 15.93 -4.59 -8.07
C LYS A 168 14.97 -3.52 -8.58
N ALA A 169 15.35 -2.78 -9.63
CA ALA A 169 14.49 -1.76 -10.23
C ALA A 169 13.23 -2.35 -10.88
N ILE A 170 13.38 -3.44 -11.65
CA ILE A 170 12.25 -4.14 -12.29
C ILE A 170 11.31 -4.75 -11.24
N LEU A 171 11.86 -5.32 -10.17
CA LEU A 171 11.08 -5.86 -9.05
C LEU A 171 10.35 -4.73 -8.30
N ALA A 172 11.06 -3.64 -7.99
CA ALA A 172 10.51 -2.48 -7.30
C ALA A 172 9.33 -1.87 -8.08
N ALA A 173 9.48 -1.76 -9.41
CA ALA A 173 8.44 -1.23 -10.30
C ALA A 173 7.11 -1.97 -10.13
N LYS A 174 7.10 -3.31 -10.00
CA LYS A 174 5.85 -4.05 -9.79
C LYS A 174 5.39 -4.13 -8.34
N SER A 175 6.31 -4.03 -7.37
CA SER A 175 5.97 -3.98 -5.95
C SER A 175 5.39 -2.62 -5.56
N TRP A 176 6.12 -1.80 -4.80
CA TRP A 176 5.69 -0.48 -4.35
C TRP A 176 5.50 0.51 -5.50
N GLY A 177 6.14 0.29 -6.65
CA GLY A 177 5.91 1.09 -7.83
C GLY A 177 4.53 0.84 -8.46
N MET A 178 3.87 -0.29 -8.20
CA MET A 178 2.53 -0.54 -8.74
C MET A 178 2.45 -0.44 -10.27
N ASN A 179 3.48 -0.93 -10.98
CA ASN A 179 3.53 -0.93 -12.45
C ASN A 179 2.30 -1.67 -13.00
N THR A 180 1.33 -0.88 -13.45
CA THR A 180 -0.05 -1.29 -13.75
C THR A 180 -0.83 -1.87 -12.56
N SER A 181 -2.16 -1.80 -12.64
CA SER A 181 -3.07 -2.45 -11.67
C SER A 181 -3.21 -3.97 -11.86
N TYR A 182 -2.53 -4.53 -12.86
CA TYR A 182 -2.63 -5.96 -13.17
C TYR A 182 -2.03 -6.84 -12.06
N GLY A 183 -2.70 -7.94 -11.75
CA GLY A 183 -2.22 -8.97 -10.82
C GLY A 183 -2.04 -10.31 -11.51
N VAL A 184 -0.95 -11.01 -11.20
CA VAL A 184 -0.74 -12.36 -11.74
C VAL A 184 -1.92 -13.27 -11.40
N GLY A 185 -2.30 -14.13 -12.33
CA GLY A 185 -3.42 -15.06 -12.29
C GLY A 185 -4.76 -14.47 -12.73
N ASP A 186 -4.87 -13.15 -12.94
CA ASP A 186 -6.13 -12.51 -13.29
C ASP A 186 -6.61 -12.91 -14.71
N VAL A 187 -5.75 -12.79 -15.72
CA VAL A 187 -6.07 -13.23 -17.09
C VAL A 187 -6.29 -14.73 -17.13
N PHE A 188 -5.46 -15.51 -16.44
CA PHE A 188 -5.64 -16.96 -16.34
C PHE A 188 -7.04 -17.33 -15.79
N ALA A 189 -7.48 -16.69 -14.71
CA ALA A 189 -8.77 -16.99 -14.09
C ALA A 189 -9.95 -16.66 -15.02
N HIS A 190 -9.94 -15.48 -15.65
CA HIS A 190 -10.97 -15.08 -16.62
C HIS A 190 -11.01 -16.03 -17.81
N ASP A 191 -9.85 -16.36 -18.37
CA ASP A 191 -9.75 -17.24 -19.53
C ASP A 191 -10.30 -18.64 -19.28
N VAL A 192 -10.02 -19.21 -18.10
CA VAL A 192 -10.54 -20.52 -17.72
C VAL A 192 -12.07 -20.50 -17.58
N GLU A 193 -12.62 -19.46 -16.95
CA GLU A 193 -14.06 -19.31 -16.74
C GLU A 193 -14.81 -18.99 -18.05
N ASP A 194 -14.15 -18.34 -19.00
CA ASP A 194 -14.63 -18.12 -20.37
C ASP A 194 -14.53 -19.38 -21.26
N GLY A 195 -14.07 -20.52 -20.70
CA GLY A 195 -14.06 -21.83 -21.36
C GLY A 195 -12.82 -22.10 -22.21
N LYS A 196 -11.74 -21.34 -22.07
CA LYS A 196 -10.46 -21.65 -22.72
C LYS A 196 -9.77 -22.82 -22.05
N THR A 197 -8.84 -23.46 -22.76
CA THR A 197 -8.02 -24.52 -22.17
C THR A 197 -7.03 -23.93 -21.16
N LEU A 198 -6.56 -24.72 -20.19
CA LEU A 198 -5.52 -24.28 -19.25
C LEU A 198 -4.25 -23.83 -19.99
N SER A 199 -3.90 -24.47 -21.11
CA SER A 199 -2.75 -24.09 -21.93
C SER A 199 -2.92 -22.70 -22.56
N ASP A 200 -4.11 -22.41 -23.09
CA ASP A 200 -4.42 -21.11 -23.67
C ASP A 200 -4.44 -20.01 -22.61
N ALA A 201 -5.03 -20.29 -21.44
CA ALA A 201 -5.07 -19.39 -20.30
C ALA A 201 -3.65 -19.04 -19.81
N VAL A 202 -2.75 -20.03 -19.68
CA VAL A 202 -1.33 -19.78 -19.34
C VAL A 202 -0.64 -18.97 -20.44
N SER A 203 -0.90 -19.27 -21.72
CA SER A 203 -0.31 -18.53 -22.83
C SER A 203 -0.71 -17.05 -22.81
N ASN A 204 -1.96 -16.74 -22.50
CA ASN A 204 -2.44 -15.36 -22.44
C ASN A 204 -1.97 -14.63 -21.18
N GLU A 205 -1.91 -15.32 -20.03
CA GLU A 205 -1.30 -14.81 -18.81
C GLU A 205 0.17 -14.40 -19.02
N ILE A 206 0.95 -15.21 -19.76
CA ILE A 206 2.32 -14.87 -20.15
C ILE A 206 2.36 -13.62 -21.04
N LYS A 207 1.43 -13.50 -22.00
CA LYS A 207 1.36 -12.31 -22.88
C LYS A 207 1.09 -11.05 -22.08
N GLU A 208 0.16 -11.09 -21.13
CA GLU A 208 -0.16 -9.96 -20.28
C GLU A 208 1.01 -9.57 -19.37
N LEU A 209 1.64 -10.55 -18.71
CA LEU A 209 2.85 -10.31 -17.90
C LEU A 209 3.99 -9.69 -18.72
N LYS A 210 4.13 -10.05 -19.99
CA LYS A 210 5.10 -9.40 -20.89
C LYS A 210 4.65 -7.97 -21.22
N TYR A 211 3.37 -7.78 -21.53
CA TYR A 211 2.83 -6.52 -22.02
C TYR A 211 3.00 -5.37 -21.02
N ILE A 212 2.80 -5.63 -19.73
CA ILE A 212 3.00 -4.63 -18.67
C ILE A 212 4.45 -4.12 -18.54
N TYR A 213 5.43 -4.77 -19.17
CA TYR A 213 6.81 -4.29 -19.25
C TYR A 213 7.21 -3.85 -20.67
N GLU A 214 6.61 -4.44 -21.70
CA GLU A 214 6.85 -4.06 -23.10
C GLU A 214 6.28 -2.68 -23.43
N SER A 215 5.11 -2.33 -22.89
CA SER A 215 4.43 -1.07 -23.16
C SER A 215 3.54 -0.68 -21.98
N PRO A 216 4.14 -0.35 -20.81
CA PRO A 216 3.42 -0.22 -19.56
C PRO A 216 2.32 0.86 -19.59
N VAL A 217 2.52 1.99 -20.29
CA VAL A 217 1.48 3.04 -20.39
C VAL A 217 0.27 2.53 -21.18
N SER A 218 0.51 1.83 -22.29
CA SER A 218 -0.58 1.24 -23.08
C SER A 218 -1.27 0.12 -22.30
N ALA A 219 -0.50 -0.73 -21.62
CA ALA A 219 -1.04 -1.82 -20.81
C ALA A 219 -1.96 -1.31 -19.69
N GLN A 220 -1.56 -0.26 -18.97
CA GLN A 220 -2.43 0.34 -17.96
C GLN A 220 -3.69 0.93 -18.60
N ALA A 221 -3.59 1.63 -19.73
CA ALA A 221 -4.76 2.21 -20.39
C ALA A 221 -5.75 1.14 -20.85
N ASP A 222 -5.25 0.07 -21.46
CA ASP A 222 -6.08 -1.04 -21.94
C ASP A 222 -6.72 -1.81 -20.77
N LEU A 223 -6.01 -1.93 -19.64
CA LEU A 223 -6.59 -2.46 -18.40
C LEU A 223 -7.75 -1.59 -17.89
N MET A 224 -7.62 -0.27 -17.92
CA MET A 224 -8.71 0.64 -17.51
C MET A 224 -9.92 0.55 -18.44
N ASP A 225 -9.69 0.39 -19.75
CA ASP A 225 -10.77 0.15 -20.70
C ASP A 225 -11.50 -1.17 -20.39
N SER A 226 -10.76 -2.22 -20.01
CA SER A 226 -11.33 -3.54 -19.68
C SER A 226 -12.28 -3.52 -18.48
N VAL A 227 -12.06 -2.60 -17.53
CA VAL A 227 -12.92 -2.41 -16.35
C VAL A 227 -13.96 -1.30 -16.53
N ASN A 228 -14.08 -0.73 -17.74
CA ASN A 228 -15.00 0.36 -18.08
C ASN A 228 -14.84 1.60 -17.18
N MET A 229 -13.60 1.93 -16.86
CA MET A 229 -13.28 3.15 -16.15
C MET A 229 -13.58 4.37 -17.04
N ASP A 230 -14.29 5.37 -16.52
CA ASP A 230 -14.73 6.53 -17.30
C ASP A 230 -14.72 7.86 -16.54
N SER A 231 -14.20 7.92 -15.31
CA SER A 231 -14.09 9.17 -14.55
C SER A 231 -13.21 10.23 -15.22
N PHE A 232 -12.23 9.83 -16.03
CA PHE A 232 -11.37 10.72 -16.82
C PHE A 232 -10.63 9.96 -17.93
N ASP A 233 -10.03 10.71 -18.86
CA ASP A 233 -9.17 10.16 -19.92
C ASP A 233 -7.80 9.76 -19.36
N VAL A 234 -7.63 8.45 -19.11
CA VAL A 234 -6.41 7.87 -18.53
C VAL A 234 -5.18 8.01 -19.43
N ARG A 235 -5.36 8.01 -20.75
CA ARG A 235 -4.27 8.15 -21.72
C ARG A 235 -3.76 9.58 -21.74
N LYS A 236 -4.67 10.55 -21.72
CA LYS A 236 -4.34 11.96 -21.55
C LYS A 236 -3.72 12.23 -20.18
N TYR A 237 -4.22 11.61 -19.12
CA TYR A 237 -3.62 11.70 -17.78
C TYR A 237 -2.14 11.30 -17.81
N MET A 238 -1.82 10.09 -18.28
CA MET A 238 -0.43 9.59 -18.27
C MET A 238 0.50 10.42 -19.16
N ARG A 239 0.02 10.91 -20.30
CA ARG A 239 0.79 11.81 -21.18
C ARG A 239 1.10 13.14 -20.50
N ASP A 240 0.12 13.76 -19.86
CA ASP A 240 0.30 15.06 -19.23
C ASP A 240 1.16 14.93 -17.96
N TYR A 241 0.96 13.86 -17.17
CA TYR A 241 1.81 13.51 -16.03
C TYR A 241 3.28 13.30 -16.46
N ARG A 242 3.51 12.58 -17.57
CA ARG A 242 4.86 12.37 -18.14
C ARG A 242 5.57 13.69 -18.40
N LYS A 243 4.89 14.62 -19.04
CA LYS A 243 5.45 15.93 -19.39
C LYS A 243 5.94 16.69 -18.16
N GLU A 244 5.19 16.63 -17.06
CA GLU A 244 5.54 17.34 -15.84
C GLU A 244 6.63 16.61 -15.03
N MET A 245 6.64 15.27 -15.03
CA MET A 245 7.56 14.48 -14.21
C MET A 245 8.90 14.16 -14.86
N GLU A 246 8.98 14.15 -16.19
CA GLU A 246 10.21 13.82 -16.92
C GLU A 246 11.46 14.59 -16.45
N PRO A 247 11.42 15.92 -16.23
CA PRO A 247 12.58 16.66 -15.73
C PRO A 247 13.07 16.18 -14.36
N TYR A 248 12.16 15.77 -13.46
CA TYR A 248 12.50 15.33 -12.11
C TYR A 248 12.99 13.89 -12.08
N VAL A 249 12.49 13.04 -12.97
CA VAL A 249 13.04 11.69 -13.19
C VAL A 249 14.49 11.80 -13.66
N LYS A 250 14.76 12.62 -14.69
CA LYS A 250 16.14 12.84 -15.18
C LYS A 250 17.05 13.41 -14.11
N ALA A 251 16.58 14.40 -13.34
CA ALA A 251 17.35 14.94 -12.22
C ALA A 251 17.67 13.89 -11.14
N ALA A 252 16.78 12.92 -10.90
CA ALA A 252 17.05 11.82 -9.98
C ALA A 252 18.06 10.81 -10.54
N ILE A 253 18.02 10.52 -11.85
CA ILE A 253 19.04 9.72 -12.53
C ILE A 253 20.41 10.41 -12.40
N ASP A 254 20.49 11.71 -12.71
CA ASP A 254 21.72 12.51 -12.62
C ASP A 254 22.25 12.60 -11.18
N ASP A 255 21.37 12.66 -10.18
CA ASP A 255 21.74 12.61 -8.76
C ASP A 255 22.18 11.20 -8.32
N GLY A 256 22.10 10.18 -9.17
CA GLY A 256 22.49 8.81 -8.85
C GLY A 256 21.51 8.11 -7.90
N VAL A 257 20.24 8.54 -7.86
CA VAL A 257 19.19 7.84 -7.14
C VAL A 257 18.97 6.46 -7.78
N HIS A 258 18.95 5.41 -6.96
CA HIS A 258 18.74 4.04 -7.46
C HIS A 258 17.38 3.93 -8.17
N TYR A 259 17.33 3.29 -9.34
CA TYR A 259 16.12 3.24 -10.19
C TYR A 259 14.90 2.65 -9.48
N ALA A 260 15.10 1.63 -8.64
CA ALA A 260 14.06 1.12 -7.72
C ALA A 260 13.36 2.21 -6.90
N ASN A 261 14.08 3.23 -6.45
CA ASN A 261 13.52 4.35 -5.70
C ASN A 261 12.83 5.35 -6.64
N ILE A 262 13.36 5.57 -7.85
CA ILE A 262 12.76 6.44 -8.88
C ILE A 262 11.39 5.93 -9.32
N VAL A 263 11.21 4.61 -9.49
CA VAL A 263 9.90 4.02 -9.82
C VAL A 263 8.96 3.92 -8.61
N THR A 264 9.47 3.97 -7.38
CA THR A 264 8.64 3.75 -6.18
C THR A 264 8.09 5.06 -5.61
N VAL A 265 8.96 6.06 -5.41
CA VAL A 265 8.58 7.30 -4.70
C VAL A 265 7.44 8.05 -5.38
N PRO A 266 7.42 8.24 -6.72
CA PRO A 266 6.34 8.96 -7.39
C PRO A 266 4.98 8.26 -7.28
N ALA A 267 4.93 6.93 -7.34
CA ALA A 267 3.67 6.19 -7.25
C ALA A 267 3.12 6.16 -5.82
N TYR A 268 3.99 5.94 -4.83
CA TYR A 268 3.51 5.73 -3.46
C TYR A 268 2.98 7.01 -2.77
N CYS A 269 3.24 8.19 -3.31
CA CYS A 269 2.86 9.46 -2.67
C CYS A 269 1.58 10.11 -3.19
N VAL A 270 0.93 9.57 -4.23
CA VAL A 270 -0.21 10.23 -4.88
C VAL A 270 -1.58 9.76 -4.38
N GLY A 271 -1.64 8.67 -3.62
CA GLY A 271 -2.88 8.02 -3.17
C GLY A 271 -3.83 8.93 -2.38
N ASP A 272 -3.37 10.07 -1.87
CA ASP A 272 -4.22 10.98 -1.11
C ASP A 272 -5.18 11.84 -1.95
N ILE A 273 -5.02 11.84 -3.27
CA ILE A 273 -5.86 12.63 -4.18
C ILE A 273 -6.76 11.68 -4.98
N ALA A 274 -8.07 11.75 -4.72
CA ALA A 274 -9.08 10.91 -5.38
C ALA A 274 -8.92 9.39 -5.16
N HIS A 275 -8.17 8.98 -4.14
CA HIS A 275 -8.17 7.62 -3.59
C HIS A 275 -8.39 7.63 -2.05
N HIS A 276 -7.51 8.23 -1.24
CA HIS A 276 -7.74 8.39 0.23
C HIS A 276 -8.72 9.50 0.57
N ILE A 277 -8.56 10.66 -0.03
CA ILE A 277 -9.61 11.66 -0.09
C ILE A 277 -10.43 11.36 -1.35
N ALA A 278 -11.45 10.53 -1.22
CA ALA A 278 -12.34 10.12 -2.31
C ALA A 278 -13.79 9.97 -1.84
N GLN A 279 -14.69 9.74 -2.80
CA GLN A 279 -16.10 9.56 -2.52
C GLN A 279 -16.39 8.30 -1.69
N SER A 280 -15.66 7.20 -1.90
CA SER A 280 -15.75 5.97 -1.10
C SER A 280 -15.41 6.25 0.37
N THR A 281 -14.31 6.96 0.65
CA THR A 281 -13.91 7.35 2.00
C THR A 281 -14.90 8.31 2.65
N TYR A 282 -15.43 9.29 1.90
CA TYR A 282 -16.51 10.15 2.40
C TYR A 282 -17.76 9.35 2.77
N ASN A 283 -18.03 8.29 2.00
CA ASN A 283 -19.14 7.39 2.27
C ASN A 283 -18.93 6.57 3.54
N MET A 284 -17.75 5.99 3.71
CA MET A 284 -17.39 5.19 4.86
C MET A 284 -17.36 6.02 6.15
N CYS A 285 -16.76 7.22 6.11
CA CYS A 285 -16.64 8.12 7.27
C CYS A 285 -17.97 8.78 7.69
N LYS A 286 -19.09 8.55 6.99
CA LYS A 286 -20.43 8.90 7.52
C LYS A 286 -20.72 8.22 8.85
N ASP A 287 -20.14 7.04 9.07
CA ASP A 287 -20.18 6.38 10.37
C ASP A 287 -19.24 7.10 11.35
N ASP A 288 -19.82 7.62 12.44
CA ASP A 288 -19.08 8.29 13.50
C ASP A 288 -18.05 7.39 14.16
N MET A 289 -18.32 6.09 14.30
CA MET A 289 -17.38 5.13 14.86
C MET A 289 -16.19 4.95 13.94
N VAL A 290 -16.40 4.84 12.61
CA VAL A 290 -15.31 4.79 11.62
C VAL A 290 -14.44 6.04 11.71
N MET A 291 -15.06 7.22 11.64
CA MET A 291 -14.31 8.49 11.72
C MET A 291 -13.55 8.61 13.04
N GLY A 292 -14.20 8.29 14.16
CA GLY A 292 -13.59 8.34 15.49
C GLY A 292 -12.41 7.37 15.65
N ILE A 293 -12.47 6.19 15.03
CA ILE A 293 -11.35 5.24 14.98
C ILE A 293 -10.18 5.86 14.20
N ILE A 294 -10.40 6.43 13.01
CA ILE A 294 -9.36 7.09 12.21
C ILE A 294 -8.70 8.23 13.00
N GLU A 295 -9.49 9.07 13.67
CA GLU A 295 -9.00 10.17 14.51
C GLU A 295 -8.15 9.64 15.67
N ALA A 296 -8.67 8.68 16.44
CA ALA A 296 -7.96 8.14 17.59
C ALA A 296 -6.66 7.44 17.19
N VAL A 297 -6.66 6.66 16.12
CA VAL A 297 -5.46 5.98 15.63
C VAL A 297 -4.42 7.00 15.15
N THR A 298 -4.85 8.05 14.44
CA THR A 298 -3.97 9.16 14.04
C THR A 298 -3.33 9.84 15.25
N ASP A 299 -4.11 10.09 16.31
CA ASP A 299 -3.60 10.66 17.57
C ASP A 299 -2.62 9.72 18.28
N VAL A 300 -2.87 8.40 18.27
CA VAL A 300 -1.94 7.40 18.84
C VAL A 300 -0.58 7.45 18.12
N ILE A 301 -0.59 7.50 16.79
CA ILE A 301 0.63 7.59 15.98
C ILE A 301 1.40 8.86 16.37
N GLU A 302 0.73 10.02 16.32
CA GLU A 302 1.36 11.31 16.59
C GLU A 302 1.95 11.40 17.99
N ASN A 303 1.16 11.04 19.01
CA ASN A 303 1.61 11.09 20.40
C ASN A 303 2.79 10.16 20.63
N SER A 304 2.73 8.92 20.11
CA SER A 304 3.79 7.94 20.25
C SER A 304 5.10 8.43 19.60
N LEU A 305 5.01 9.03 18.42
CA LEU A 305 6.18 9.60 17.74
C LEU A 305 6.77 10.78 18.51
N ARG A 306 5.94 11.77 18.87
CA ARG A 306 6.40 13.01 19.52
C ARG A 306 6.97 12.77 20.91
N GLN A 307 6.38 11.87 21.71
CA GLN A 307 6.88 11.53 23.05
C GLN A 307 8.25 10.79 23.03
N ASN A 308 8.66 10.29 21.88
CA ASN A 308 9.89 9.51 21.71
C ASN A 308 10.90 10.17 20.77
N VAL A 309 10.67 11.41 20.33
CA VAL A 309 11.52 12.11 19.35
C VAL A 309 13.00 12.16 19.75
N ASP A 310 13.28 12.35 21.03
CA ASP A 310 14.65 12.42 21.58
C ASP A 310 15.28 11.04 21.88
N LYS A 311 14.54 9.95 21.67
CA LYS A 311 14.96 8.57 21.98
C LYS A 311 15.24 7.73 20.74
N PHE A 312 14.97 8.26 19.55
CA PHE A 312 15.23 7.55 18.30
C PHE A 312 16.73 7.44 18.04
N ASN A 313 17.16 6.24 17.68
CA ASN A 313 18.54 5.93 17.31
C ASN A 313 18.70 5.66 15.81
N SER A 314 17.60 5.57 15.07
CA SER A 314 17.61 5.48 13.60
C SER A 314 16.27 5.91 13.02
N VAL A 315 16.29 6.31 11.74
CA VAL A 315 15.07 6.66 10.99
C VAL A 315 14.12 5.47 10.81
N ASN A 316 14.66 4.24 10.81
CA ASN A 316 13.85 3.02 10.79
C ASN A 316 13.03 2.84 12.07
N GLN A 317 13.49 3.34 13.22
CA GLN A 317 12.69 3.32 14.44
C GLN A 317 11.50 4.28 14.38
N VAL A 318 11.62 5.40 13.65
CA VAL A 318 10.49 6.33 13.41
C VAL A 318 9.40 5.62 12.63
N LEU A 319 9.75 5.00 11.49
CA LEU A 319 8.83 4.22 10.66
C LEU A 319 8.21 3.03 11.43
N SER A 320 9.05 2.28 12.16
CA SER A 320 8.60 1.12 12.92
C SER A 320 7.67 1.50 14.08
N LEU A 321 7.90 2.64 14.75
CA LEU A 321 7.00 3.14 15.79
C LEU A 321 5.70 3.68 15.20
N ALA A 322 5.74 4.39 14.06
CA ALA A 322 4.52 4.86 13.39
C ALA A 322 3.59 3.70 13.02
N THR A 323 4.10 2.75 12.26
CA THR A 323 3.32 1.58 11.81
C THR A 323 2.94 0.64 12.97
N GLY A 324 3.80 0.49 13.98
CA GLY A 324 3.54 -0.37 15.13
C GLY A 324 2.54 0.23 16.13
N SER A 325 2.57 1.56 16.35
CA SER A 325 1.60 2.25 17.21
C SER A 325 0.20 2.22 16.60
N SER A 326 0.08 2.43 15.28
CA SER A 326 -1.18 2.26 14.57
C SER A 326 -1.73 0.83 14.71
N ALA A 327 -0.91 -0.17 14.41
CA ALA A 327 -1.29 -1.58 14.53
C ALA A 327 -1.75 -1.95 15.96
N ALA A 328 -1.03 -1.47 16.98
CA ALA A 328 -1.40 -1.69 18.38
C ALA A 328 -2.73 -1.02 18.74
N ALA A 329 -3.01 0.19 18.21
CA ALA A 329 -4.28 0.88 18.42
C ALA A 329 -5.44 0.14 17.76
N ALA A 330 -5.27 -0.30 16.50
CA ALA A 330 -6.26 -1.07 15.77
C ALA A 330 -6.61 -2.38 16.49
N GLU A 331 -5.61 -3.14 16.94
CA GLU A 331 -5.84 -4.35 17.75
C GLU A 331 -6.53 -4.01 19.07
N TYR A 332 -6.07 -2.98 19.78
CA TYR A 332 -6.66 -2.61 21.06
C TYR A 332 -8.15 -2.27 20.91
N ILE A 333 -8.56 -1.65 19.80
CA ILE A 333 -9.96 -1.36 19.48
C ILE A 333 -10.77 -2.66 19.27
N LEU A 334 -10.21 -3.67 18.60
CA LEU A 334 -10.85 -4.99 18.47
C LEU A 334 -11.03 -5.67 19.84
N GLU A 335 -10.01 -5.59 20.70
CA GLU A 335 -10.05 -6.16 22.04
C GLU A 335 -11.12 -5.53 22.94
N LEU A 336 -11.52 -4.27 22.70
CA LEU A 336 -12.60 -3.61 23.45
C LEU A 336 -13.98 -4.27 23.23
N ASP A 337 -14.18 -4.94 22.11
CA ASP A 337 -15.39 -5.72 21.78
C ASP A 337 -15.17 -7.24 21.99
N GLY A 338 -14.01 -7.65 22.54
CA GLY A 338 -13.67 -9.05 22.80
C GLY A 338 -13.14 -9.83 21.59
N PHE A 339 -12.79 -9.15 20.49
CA PHE A 339 -12.14 -9.74 19.32
C PHE A 339 -10.61 -9.60 19.39
N ASN A 340 -9.89 -10.24 18.48
CA ASN A 340 -8.44 -10.10 18.34
C ASN A 340 -7.99 -10.38 16.89
N GLY A 341 -6.77 -9.97 16.56
CA GLY A 341 -6.16 -10.15 15.25
C GLY A 341 -6.26 -11.57 14.70
N PRO A 342 -5.83 -12.63 15.42
CA PRO A 342 -5.96 -14.00 14.94
C PRO A 342 -7.38 -14.42 14.55
N SER A 343 -8.39 -14.02 15.34
CA SER A 343 -9.80 -14.34 15.05
C SER A 343 -10.29 -13.62 13.79
N VAL A 344 -9.87 -12.37 13.58
CA VAL A 344 -10.17 -11.61 12.35
C VAL A 344 -9.51 -12.23 11.13
N VAL A 345 -8.24 -12.64 11.25
CA VAL A 345 -7.51 -13.30 10.16
C VAL A 345 -8.17 -14.62 9.77
N GLU A 346 -8.57 -15.44 10.76
CA GLU A 346 -9.32 -16.66 10.52
C GLU A 346 -10.67 -16.37 9.82
N PHE A 347 -11.39 -15.35 10.28
CA PHE A 347 -12.69 -14.96 9.73
C PHE A 347 -12.57 -14.52 8.27
N LEU A 348 -11.66 -13.60 7.95
CA LEU A 348 -11.45 -13.09 6.59
C LEU A 348 -10.87 -14.16 5.65
N THR A 349 -10.01 -15.05 6.15
CA THR A 349 -9.55 -16.22 5.38
C THR A 349 -10.70 -17.17 5.06
N ARG A 350 -11.61 -17.43 6.02
CA ARG A 350 -12.81 -18.23 5.75
C ARG A 350 -13.75 -17.55 4.77
N ARG A 351 -13.97 -16.22 4.89
CA ARG A 351 -14.72 -15.43 3.90
C ARG A 351 -14.10 -15.60 2.51
N PHE A 352 -12.78 -15.57 2.41
CA PHE A 352 -12.09 -15.76 1.13
C PHE A 352 -12.48 -17.10 0.49
N HIS A 353 -12.40 -18.21 1.22
CA HIS A 353 -12.79 -19.51 0.65
C HIS A 353 -14.29 -19.64 0.40
N ASN A 354 -15.14 -19.00 1.20
CA ASN A 354 -16.59 -19.14 1.12
C ASN A 354 -17.28 -18.22 0.11
N PHE A 355 -16.68 -17.07 -0.20
CA PHE A 355 -17.30 -16.05 -1.06
C PHE A 355 -16.40 -15.76 -2.25
N VAL A 356 -15.17 -15.38 -1.95
CA VAL A 356 -14.23 -14.81 -2.90
C VAL A 356 -13.85 -15.86 -3.94
N GLN A 357 -13.48 -17.06 -3.50
CA GLN A 357 -13.23 -18.24 -4.37
C GLN A 357 -14.43 -18.67 -5.24
N LEU A 358 -15.67 -18.33 -4.87
CA LEU A 358 -16.86 -18.62 -5.71
C LEU A 358 -16.97 -17.68 -6.92
N TYR A 359 -16.24 -16.56 -6.91
CA TYR A 359 -16.21 -15.57 -7.97
C TYR A 359 -14.77 -15.41 -8.50
N PRO A 360 -14.27 -16.41 -9.25
CA PRO A 360 -12.89 -16.42 -9.77
C PRO A 360 -12.60 -15.31 -10.79
N THR A 361 -13.62 -14.78 -11.48
CA THR A 361 -13.51 -13.64 -12.42
C THR A 361 -13.74 -12.27 -11.78
N ARG A 362 -13.66 -12.17 -10.45
CA ARG A 362 -13.66 -10.85 -9.80
C ARG A 362 -12.32 -10.17 -10.09
N GLY A 363 -12.31 -8.83 -10.09
CA GLY A 363 -11.05 -8.09 -10.21
C GLY A 363 -10.05 -8.46 -9.11
N ALA A 364 -8.78 -8.63 -9.49
CA ALA A 364 -7.72 -9.02 -8.58
C ALA A 364 -7.55 -8.06 -7.36
N ALA A 365 -7.96 -6.80 -7.47
CA ALA A 365 -7.94 -5.81 -6.40
C ALA A 365 -8.96 -6.06 -5.26
N ALA A 366 -9.97 -6.91 -5.48
CA ALA A 366 -11.07 -7.10 -4.53
C ALA A 366 -10.66 -7.61 -3.13
N GLU A 367 -9.44 -8.14 -2.96
CA GLU A 367 -8.92 -8.64 -1.68
C GLU A 367 -7.64 -7.92 -1.22
N LEU A 368 -7.21 -6.89 -1.96
CA LEU A 368 -5.96 -6.17 -1.73
C LEU A 368 -5.89 -5.70 -0.27
N HIS A 369 -6.82 -4.83 0.09
CA HIS A 369 -6.85 -4.15 1.37
C HIS A 369 -7.20 -5.06 2.55
N ASN A 370 -7.93 -6.15 2.34
CA ASN A 370 -8.14 -7.14 3.41
C ASN A 370 -6.81 -7.77 3.85
N CYS A 371 -5.86 -7.97 2.93
CA CYS A 371 -4.53 -8.48 3.27
C CYS A 371 -3.75 -7.50 4.16
N ASP A 372 -3.76 -6.22 3.82
CA ASP A 372 -3.08 -5.18 4.60
C ASP A 372 -3.69 -5.00 5.99
N PHE A 373 -5.03 -5.04 6.08
CA PHE A 373 -5.74 -4.98 7.34
C PHE A 373 -5.41 -6.18 8.24
N MET A 374 -5.44 -7.40 7.68
CA MET A 374 -5.04 -8.62 8.39
C MET A 374 -3.60 -8.54 8.91
N ASP A 375 -2.66 -8.10 8.08
CA ASP A 375 -1.26 -7.90 8.47
C ASP A 375 -1.12 -6.88 9.61
N MET A 376 -1.89 -5.78 9.54
CA MET A 376 -1.91 -4.73 10.57
C MET A 376 -2.43 -5.26 11.92
N VAL A 377 -3.61 -5.89 11.96
CA VAL A 377 -4.19 -6.36 13.23
C VAL A 377 -3.41 -7.54 13.81
N TYR A 378 -2.81 -8.40 12.97
CA TYR A 378 -1.93 -9.46 13.43
C TYR A 378 -0.62 -8.91 14.03
N ARG A 379 -0.04 -7.88 13.42
CA ARG A 379 1.10 -7.15 14.01
C ARG A 379 0.69 -6.51 15.35
N GLY A 380 -0.48 -5.89 15.40
CA GLY A 380 -1.06 -5.30 16.60
C GLY A 380 -1.20 -6.32 17.73
N TRP A 381 -1.77 -7.48 17.43
CA TRP A 381 -1.91 -8.60 18.36
C TRP A 381 -0.58 -9.02 18.97
N ASN A 382 0.48 -9.18 18.16
CA ASN A 382 1.81 -9.53 18.68
C ASN A 382 2.37 -8.48 19.66
N ILE A 383 2.12 -7.20 19.41
CA ILE A 383 2.53 -6.10 20.30
C ILE A 383 1.74 -6.13 21.61
N MET A 384 0.42 -6.27 21.50
CA MET A 384 -0.52 -6.24 22.62
C MET A 384 -0.39 -7.49 23.51
N ASP A 385 -0.31 -8.68 22.92
CA ASP A 385 -0.08 -9.94 23.63
C ASP A 385 1.23 -9.91 24.43
N ARG A 386 2.32 -9.40 23.84
CA ARG A 386 3.57 -9.20 24.56
C ARG A 386 3.39 -8.26 25.76
N ALA A 387 2.68 -7.15 25.59
CA ALA A 387 2.42 -6.20 26.69
C ALA A 387 1.57 -6.84 27.80
N ARG A 388 0.58 -7.66 27.45
CA ARG A 388 -0.26 -8.43 28.39
C ARG A 388 0.55 -9.45 29.18
N LYS A 389 1.43 -10.22 28.50
CA LYS A 389 2.35 -11.17 29.14
C LYS A 389 3.29 -10.50 30.13
N VAL A 390 3.80 -9.32 29.81
CA VAL A 390 4.64 -8.53 30.74
C VAL A 390 3.82 -8.02 31.92
N LYS A 391 2.59 -7.54 31.69
CA LYS A 391 1.70 -7.09 32.77
C LYS A 391 1.35 -8.22 33.74
N ASN A 392 1.16 -9.45 33.24
CA ASN A 392 0.91 -10.68 34.02
C ASN A 392 -0.01 -10.51 35.25
N GLY A 393 -1.20 -9.91 35.06
CA GLY A 393 -2.18 -9.73 36.15
C GLY A 393 -1.81 -8.66 37.21
N THR A 394 -0.70 -7.95 37.05
CA THR A 394 -0.34 -6.83 37.94
C THR A 394 -1.30 -5.66 37.78
N SER A 395 -1.37 -4.80 38.81
CA SER A 395 -2.13 -3.55 38.78
C SER A 395 -1.48 -2.46 37.92
N SER A 396 -0.26 -2.69 37.42
CA SER A 396 0.45 -1.74 36.55
C SER A 396 -0.32 -1.48 35.26
N PRO A 397 -0.29 -0.24 34.72
CA PRO A 397 -0.82 0.05 33.40
C PRO A 397 -0.19 -0.84 32.33
N MET A 398 -0.98 -1.27 31.35
CA MET A 398 -0.45 -1.97 30.18
C MET A 398 0.38 -1.00 29.34
N ARG A 399 1.62 -1.37 29.01
CA ARG A 399 2.58 -0.51 28.30
C ARG A 399 3.08 -1.22 27.04
N PRO A 400 2.30 -1.19 25.94
CA PRO A 400 2.81 -1.64 24.64
C PRO A 400 3.99 -0.77 24.21
N ASN A 401 4.93 -1.38 23.51
CA ASN A 401 6.12 -0.70 23.00
C ASN A 401 6.65 -1.39 21.75
N ILE A 402 7.35 -0.61 20.93
CA ILE A 402 8.14 -1.10 19.80
C ILE A 402 9.60 -0.78 20.08
N SER A 403 10.46 -1.80 20.11
CA SER A 403 11.90 -1.63 20.36
C SER A 403 12.21 -0.81 21.64
N GLY A 404 11.39 -0.97 22.68
CA GLY A 404 11.52 -0.22 23.94
C GLY A 404 10.92 1.19 23.92
N LEU A 405 10.39 1.66 22.80
CA LEU A 405 9.70 2.95 22.68
C LEU A 405 8.21 2.78 23.00
N PRO A 406 7.69 3.42 24.06
CA PRO A 406 6.29 3.28 24.48
C PRO A 406 5.31 3.79 23.42
N ILE A 407 4.18 3.10 23.31
CA ILE A 407 3.02 3.49 22.50
C ILE A 407 1.98 4.13 23.42
N ASP A 408 1.44 5.28 22.99
CA ASP A 408 0.39 6.00 23.72
C ASP A 408 -1.01 5.59 23.22
N LEU A 409 -1.69 4.74 23.99
CA LEU A 409 -3.08 4.32 23.70
C LEU A 409 -4.15 5.24 24.32
N ILE A 410 -3.76 6.32 25.02
CA ILE A 410 -4.72 7.23 25.66
C ILE A 410 -5.75 7.76 24.67
N PRO A 411 -5.41 8.17 23.43
CA PRO A 411 -6.40 8.69 22.50
C PRO A 411 -7.59 7.73 22.29
N VAL A 412 -7.35 6.42 22.15
CA VAL A 412 -8.43 5.42 22.06
C VAL A 412 -9.22 5.33 23.37
N GLN A 413 -8.53 5.36 24.52
CA GLN A 413 -9.13 5.22 25.85
C GLN A 413 -10.01 6.40 26.26
N THR A 414 -9.78 7.58 25.68
CA THR A 414 -10.51 8.80 26.01
C THR A 414 -11.40 9.31 24.87
N HIS A 415 -11.38 8.67 23.70
CA HIS A 415 -12.20 9.10 22.56
C HIS A 415 -13.69 8.86 22.86
N ASP A 416 -14.49 9.93 22.89
CA ASP A 416 -15.90 9.86 23.31
C ASP A 416 -16.72 8.89 22.46
N VAL A 417 -16.56 8.91 21.13
CA VAL A 417 -17.25 7.98 20.22
C VAL A 417 -16.90 6.52 20.54
N ILE A 418 -15.60 6.18 20.50
CA ILE A 418 -15.10 4.81 20.71
C ILE A 418 -15.52 4.28 22.08
N GLN A 419 -15.45 5.09 23.14
CA GLN A 419 -15.79 4.63 24.48
C GLN A 419 -17.29 4.55 24.75
N ASN A 420 -18.14 5.05 23.84
CA ASN A 420 -19.59 5.06 24.01
C ASN A 420 -20.35 4.37 22.84
N PRO A 421 -20.06 3.09 22.52
CA PRO A 421 -20.69 2.39 21.39
C PRO A 421 -22.22 2.29 21.54
N GLN A 422 -22.74 2.31 22.77
CA GLN A 422 -24.16 2.29 23.08
C GLN A 422 -24.95 3.49 22.55
N ARG A 423 -24.28 4.56 22.10
CA ARG A 423 -24.94 5.73 21.47
C ARG A 423 -25.21 5.53 19.97
N TYR A 424 -24.62 4.50 19.35
CA TYR A 424 -24.60 4.33 17.89
C TYR A 424 -25.42 3.13 17.40
N VAL A 425 -25.90 2.28 18.32
CA VAL A 425 -26.79 1.14 18.03
C VAL A 425 -27.76 0.93 19.19
N TYR A 426 -28.51 -0.18 19.18
CA TYR A 426 -29.36 -0.57 20.30
C TYR A 426 -28.54 -0.70 21.62
N PRO A 427 -28.75 0.17 22.62
CA PRO A 427 -27.77 0.39 23.69
C PRO A 427 -27.39 -0.86 24.51
N ALA A 428 -28.35 -1.75 24.80
CA ALA A 428 -28.11 -2.93 25.61
C ALA A 428 -27.32 -4.04 24.89
N CYS A 429 -27.18 -3.93 23.55
CA CYS A 429 -26.51 -4.93 22.71
C CYS A 429 -25.29 -4.35 21.97
N ALA A 430 -24.79 -3.18 22.37
CA ALA A 430 -23.72 -2.46 21.69
C ALA A 430 -22.32 -3.04 21.95
N ILE A 431 -22.15 -4.33 21.66
CA ILE A 431 -20.94 -5.12 21.94
C ILE A 431 -20.13 -5.49 20.69
N THR A 432 -20.59 -5.09 19.50
CA THR A 432 -19.91 -5.36 18.22
C THR A 432 -19.78 -4.11 17.34
N VAL A 433 -19.99 -2.91 17.90
CA VAL A 433 -20.05 -1.66 17.12
C VAL A 433 -18.67 -1.27 16.60
N ARG A 434 -17.64 -1.39 17.44
CA ARG A 434 -16.26 -1.07 17.04
C ARG A 434 -15.79 -2.12 16.05
N PHE A 435 -16.11 -3.39 16.31
CA PHE A 435 -15.83 -4.48 15.37
C PHE A 435 -16.46 -4.23 14.00
N ALA A 436 -17.75 -3.84 13.94
CA ALA A 436 -18.43 -3.54 12.67
C ALA A 436 -17.74 -2.39 11.90
N ALA A 437 -17.37 -1.31 12.60
CA ALA A 437 -16.61 -0.22 12.00
C ALA A 437 -15.21 -0.67 11.51
N MET A 438 -14.52 -1.49 12.29
CA MET A 438 -13.23 -2.10 11.90
C MET A 438 -13.35 -3.02 10.70
N MET A 439 -14.47 -3.75 10.53
CA MET A 439 -14.71 -4.56 9.33
C MET A 439 -14.99 -3.69 8.10
N SER A 440 -15.65 -2.55 8.26
CA SER A 440 -15.77 -1.58 7.15
C SER A 440 -14.39 -1.02 6.75
N LEU A 441 -13.53 -0.76 7.73
CA LEU A 441 -12.14 -0.34 7.51
C LEU A 441 -11.24 -1.49 6.99
N ALA A 442 -11.68 -2.74 7.07
CA ALA A 442 -10.90 -3.87 6.54
C ALA A 442 -10.89 -3.88 5.01
N ASP A 443 -11.91 -3.33 4.37
CA ASP A 443 -11.98 -3.18 2.91
C ASP A 443 -11.20 -1.94 2.43
N TYR A 444 -10.89 -1.01 3.35
CA TYR A 444 -10.16 0.21 3.07
C TYR A 444 -9.36 0.72 4.29
N PRO A 445 -8.20 0.11 4.61
CA PRO A 445 -7.44 0.41 5.81
C PRO A 445 -6.40 1.52 5.60
N CYS A 446 -6.27 2.14 4.43
CA CYS A 446 -5.15 3.01 4.05
C CYS A 446 -4.88 4.15 5.05
N LEU A 447 -5.92 4.65 5.73
CA LEU A 447 -5.78 5.68 6.77
C LEU A 447 -5.44 5.13 8.17
N LEU A 448 -5.61 3.82 8.39
CA LEU A 448 -5.14 3.10 9.58
C LEU A 448 -3.72 2.57 9.38
N THR A 449 -3.46 1.83 8.29
CA THR A 449 -2.08 1.50 7.88
C THR A 449 -1.26 2.78 7.70
N SER A 450 -1.96 3.88 7.43
CA SER A 450 -1.51 5.26 7.40
C SER A 450 -0.49 5.47 6.30
N GLU A 451 -0.94 5.18 5.08
CA GLU A 451 -0.19 5.39 3.85
C GLU A 451 0.37 6.81 3.67
N PRO A 452 -0.35 7.89 4.04
CA PRO A 452 0.23 9.24 4.01
C PRO A 452 1.49 9.34 4.88
N VAL A 453 1.47 8.69 6.06
CA VAL A 453 2.61 8.64 6.98
C VAL A 453 3.72 7.78 6.40
N THR A 454 3.42 6.56 5.94
CA THR A 454 4.45 5.63 5.47
C THR A 454 5.11 6.09 4.17
N ALA A 455 4.36 6.63 3.21
CA ALA A 455 4.89 7.20 1.97
C ALA A 455 5.83 8.38 2.26
N THR A 456 5.44 9.28 3.16
CA THR A 456 6.24 10.44 3.55
C THR A 456 7.50 10.04 4.33
N LEU A 457 7.38 9.10 5.29
CA LEU A 457 8.52 8.59 6.05
C LEU A 457 9.49 7.82 5.15
N MET A 458 8.99 6.96 4.26
CA MET A 458 9.82 6.20 3.33
C MET A 458 10.54 7.09 2.33
N THR A 459 9.89 8.15 1.85
CA THR A 459 10.56 9.17 1.03
C THR A 459 11.75 9.80 1.78
N ASN A 460 11.57 10.13 3.06
CA ASN A 460 12.65 10.66 3.89
C ASN A 460 13.78 9.65 4.13
N VAL A 461 13.45 8.36 4.35
CA VAL A 461 14.42 7.27 4.50
C VAL A 461 15.22 7.08 3.21
N VAL A 462 14.55 7.01 2.07
CA VAL A 462 15.17 6.91 0.74
C VAL A 462 16.04 8.13 0.45
N ALA A 463 15.61 9.34 0.86
CA ALA A 463 16.42 10.53 0.63
C ALA A 463 17.75 10.48 1.40
N LEU A 464 17.80 9.83 2.57
CA LEU A 464 19.02 9.63 3.36
C LEU A 464 19.92 8.52 2.80
N ASP A 465 19.34 7.52 2.11
CA ASP A 465 20.07 6.43 1.46
C ASP A 465 19.55 6.18 0.03
N LYS A 466 19.82 7.15 -0.85
CA LYS A 466 19.27 7.17 -2.22
C LYS A 466 19.79 6.04 -3.10
N ASN A 467 20.93 5.44 -2.73
CA ASN A 467 21.65 4.44 -3.52
C ASN A 467 21.14 3.01 -3.27
N THR A 468 20.43 2.79 -2.16
CA THR A 468 19.90 1.47 -1.80
C THR A 468 18.45 1.34 -2.24
N ALA A 469 18.13 0.25 -2.95
CA ALA A 469 16.75 -0.07 -3.30
C ALA A 469 15.90 -0.31 -2.04
N ALA A 470 14.96 0.58 -1.75
CA ALA A 470 14.09 0.45 -0.58
C ALA A 470 12.97 -0.59 -0.74
N ALA A 471 12.58 -0.89 -1.98
CA ALA A 471 11.46 -1.75 -2.32
C ALA A 471 11.86 -2.98 -3.18
N PRO A 472 11.10 -4.08 -3.10
CA PRO A 472 10.26 -4.44 -1.95
C PRO A 472 11.12 -4.70 -0.70
N VAL A 473 10.48 -4.83 0.46
CA VAL A 473 11.18 -5.16 1.71
C VAL A 473 11.81 -6.55 1.59
N ARG A 474 13.14 -6.61 1.69
CA ARG A 474 13.94 -7.85 1.65
C ARG A 474 14.02 -8.53 3.03
N ALA A 475 12.88 -8.63 3.70
CA ALA A 475 12.75 -9.21 5.02
C ALA A 475 11.39 -9.86 5.21
N CYS A 476 11.31 -10.82 6.14
CA CYS A 476 10.03 -11.38 6.56
C CYS A 476 9.23 -10.33 7.34
N LYS A 477 8.09 -9.90 6.79
CA LYS A 477 7.17 -8.97 7.48
C LYS A 477 6.19 -9.66 8.45
N ASN A 478 6.32 -10.99 8.63
CA ASN A 478 5.43 -11.80 9.46
C ASN A 478 3.95 -11.68 9.05
N CYS A 479 3.68 -11.82 7.75
CA CYS A 479 2.36 -11.60 7.14
C CYS A 479 1.32 -12.54 7.76
N ALA A 480 0.12 -12.03 8.04
CA ALA A 480 -0.97 -12.75 8.67
C ALA A 480 -1.41 -13.97 7.85
N SER A 481 -1.63 -13.80 6.54
CA SER A 481 -2.06 -14.89 5.66
C SER A 481 -1.04 -16.03 5.57
N ALA A 482 0.26 -15.74 5.72
CA ALA A 482 1.30 -16.77 5.73
C ALA A 482 1.60 -17.36 7.11
N SER A 483 1.23 -16.66 8.19
CA SER A 483 1.57 -17.03 9.57
C SER A 483 0.42 -17.72 10.31
N CYS A 484 -0.83 -17.36 9.99
CA CYS A 484 -2.03 -17.90 10.61
C CYS A 484 -2.72 -18.97 9.73
N VAL A 485 -2.46 -18.98 8.42
CA VAL A 485 -2.87 -20.06 7.51
C VAL A 485 -1.68 -21.00 7.34
N ASP A 486 -1.80 -22.21 7.87
CA ASP A 486 -0.66 -23.12 8.04
C ASP A 486 0.12 -23.41 6.74
N PHE A 487 1.44 -23.55 6.89
CA PHE A 487 2.40 -24.04 5.89
C PHE A 487 2.54 -23.21 4.60
N ARG A 488 2.03 -21.96 4.54
CA ARG A 488 2.27 -21.09 3.37
C ARG A 488 3.57 -20.30 3.41
N HIS A 489 4.15 -20.16 4.59
CA HIS A 489 5.40 -19.43 4.78
C HIS A 489 6.59 -19.98 3.95
N GLU A 490 6.60 -21.29 3.63
CA GLU A 490 7.65 -21.92 2.83
C GLU A 490 7.72 -21.41 1.38
N TYR A 491 6.66 -20.77 0.89
CA TYR A 491 6.59 -20.17 -0.45
C TYR A 491 7.00 -18.69 -0.47
N CYS A 492 7.41 -18.13 0.68
CA CYS A 492 7.93 -16.77 0.73
C CYS A 492 9.33 -16.71 0.11
N GLN A 493 9.63 -15.65 -0.64
CA GLN A 493 10.89 -15.49 -1.38
C GLN A 493 11.81 -14.41 -0.80
N TYR A 494 11.59 -13.99 0.46
CA TYR A 494 12.34 -12.87 1.04
C TYR A 494 13.85 -13.16 1.19
N ARG A 495 14.26 -14.43 1.26
CA ARG A 495 15.68 -14.83 1.34
C ARG A 495 16.34 -14.90 -0.04
N GLU A 496 15.54 -15.18 -1.05
CA GLU A 496 15.90 -15.32 -2.46
C GLU A 496 15.65 -14.01 -3.24
N ALA A 497 15.40 -12.90 -2.53
CA ALA A 497 15.14 -11.59 -3.13
C ALA A 497 16.38 -11.07 -3.87
N VAL A 498 16.20 -10.61 -5.10
CA VAL A 498 17.24 -9.98 -5.94
C VAL A 498 17.68 -8.59 -5.43
#